data_AF-A0A4P5SM37-F1
#
_entry.id   AF-A0A4P5SM37-F1
#
_cell.length_a   1.000
_cell.length_b   1.000
_cell.length_c   1.000
_cell.angle_alpha   90.00
_cell.angle_beta   90.00
_cell.angle_gamma   90.00
#
_symmetry.space_group_name_H-M   'P 1'
#
loop_
_entity.id
_entity.type
_entity.pdbx_description
1 polymer ?
#
loop_
_entity_poly.entity_id
_entity_poly.type
_entity_poly.pdbx_seq_one_letter_code
_entity_poly.pdbx_strand_id
1 'polypeptide(L)' 'MVALTVTAGYWFTSSTFFANPAVTIARSLTDTFVGIQSADVMLFIIAQFIAAFIFIIITKSKSKK' A
#
# COMPACT_ATOMS: atom_id res chain seq x y z
N MET A 1 -2.14 -15.75 -12.83
CA MET A 1 -2.92 -14.84 -11.98
C MET A 1 -2.04 -13.76 -11.34
N VAL A 2 -0.89 -14.11 -10.73
CA VAL A 2 0.03 -13.16 -10.07
C VAL A 2 0.46 -11.98 -10.96
N ALA A 3 0.96 -12.21 -12.18
CA ALA A 3 1.44 -11.14 -13.05
C ALA A 3 0.34 -10.12 -13.39
N LEU A 4 -0.86 -10.58 -13.74
CA LEU A 4 -2.00 -9.69 -14.04
C LEU A 4 -2.48 -8.91 -12.82
N THR A 5 -2.53 -9.53 -11.63
CA THR A 5 -2.85 -8.80 -10.39
C THR A 5 -1.79 -7.77 -10.03
N VAL A 6 -0.52 -8.05 -10.28
CA VAL A 6 0.58 -7.10 -10.05
C VAL A 6 0.49 -5.94 -11.06
N THR A 7 0.31 -6.22 -12.35
CA THR A 7 0.13 -5.20 -13.40
C THR A 7 -1.09 -4.31 -13.14
N ALA A 8 -2.23 -4.90 -12.77
CA ALA A 8 -3.42 -4.16 -12.41
C ALA A 8 -3.18 -3.28 -11.17
N GLY A 9 -2.48 -3.79 -10.15
CA GLY A 9 -2.10 -3.03 -8.97
C GLY A 9 -1.21 -1.83 -9.27
N TYR A 10 -0.21 -1.99 -10.14
CA TYR A 10 0.66 -0.88 -10.62
C TYR A 10 -0.13 0.18 -11.41
N TRP A 11 -1.13 -0.23 -12.19
CA TRP A 11 -1.87 0.67 -13.07
C TRP A 11 -3.03 1.39 -12.36
N PHE A 12 -3.69 0.72 -11.42
CA PHE A 12 -4.82 1.29 -10.67
C PHE A 12 -4.39 2.07 -9.42
N THR A 13 -3.22 1.77 -8.85
CA THR A 13 -2.76 2.43 -7.63
C THR A 13 -1.42 3.08 -7.88
N SER A 14 -1.40 4.42 -7.88
CA SER A 14 -0.20 5.24 -8.08
C SER A 14 0.93 4.96 -7.06
N SER A 15 0.65 4.18 -6.00
CA SER A 15 1.54 3.93 -4.86
C SER A 15 2.15 2.51 -4.81
N THR A 16 2.29 1.82 -5.95
CA THR A 16 3.05 0.56 -6.08
C THR A 16 2.69 -0.53 -5.05
N PHE A 17 1.41 -0.85 -4.83
CA PHE A 17 0.96 -2.05 -4.07
C PHE A 17 1.68 -2.32 -2.72
N PHE A 18 2.15 -1.31 -1.98
CA PHE A 18 2.82 -1.56 -0.70
C PHE A 18 1.89 -1.30 0.47
N ALA A 19 0.94 -2.22 0.71
CA ALA A 19 0.27 -2.36 2.00
C ALA A 19 1.16 -3.14 2.99
N ASN A 20 2.44 -2.77 3.08
CA ASN A 20 3.39 -3.35 4.01
C ASN A 20 4.44 -2.28 4.42
N PRO A 21 4.40 -1.79 5.68
CA PRO A 21 5.34 -0.76 6.16
C PRO A 21 6.81 -1.18 6.06
N ALA A 22 7.13 -2.47 6.26
CA ALA A 22 8.49 -2.97 6.16
C ALA A 22 9.03 -2.87 4.73
N VAL A 23 8.17 -3.09 3.74
CA VAL A 23 8.54 -2.97 2.32
C VAL A 23 8.64 -1.50 1.91
N THR A 24 7.80 -0.61 2.46
CA THR A 24 7.93 0.84 2.25
C THR A 24 9.31 1.34 2.71
N ILE A 25 9.78 0.90 3.88
CA ILE A 25 11.13 1.25 4.38
C ILE A 25 12.21 0.62 3.50
N ALA A 26 12.09 -0.66 3.14
CA ALA A 26 13.09 -1.31 2.29
C ALA A 26 13.21 -0.63 0.90
N ARG A 27 12.11 -0.10 0.36
CA ARG A 27 12.11 0.62 -0.92
C ARG A 27 12.66 2.05 -0.82
N SER A 28 12.61 2.68 0.34
CA SER A 28 13.22 3.99 0.54
C SER A 28 14.74 3.95 0.62
N LEU A 29 15.30 2.76 0.79
CA LEU A 29 16.75 2.52 0.80
C LEU A 29 17.29 2.15 -0.59
N THR A 30 16.44 2.11 -1.63
CA THR A 30 16.81 1.69 -2.98
C THR A 30 16.44 2.72 -4.03
N ASP A 31 17.41 3.17 -4.82
CA ASP A 31 17.20 4.08 -5.96
C ASP A 31 16.80 3.29 -7.21
N THR A 32 15.59 2.74 -7.22
CA THR A 32 15.04 1.97 -8.35
C THR A 32 13.77 2.62 -8.90
N PHE A 33 13.28 2.15 -10.05
CA PHE A 33 12.02 2.61 -10.66
C PHE A 33 10.81 2.59 -9.71
N VAL A 34 10.87 1.76 -8.67
CA VAL A 34 9.82 1.59 -7.64
C VAL A 34 10.27 2.07 -6.25
N GLY A 35 11.37 2.83 -6.18
CA GLY A 35 11.88 3.44 -4.96
C GLY A 35 10.95 4.54 -4.44
N ILE A 36 10.98 4.74 -3.13
CA ILE A 36 10.18 5.77 -2.46
C ILE A 36 11.14 6.82 -1.92
N GLN A 37 10.90 8.10 -2.15
CA GLN A 37 11.71 9.13 -1.50
C GLN A 37 11.60 8.99 0.02
N SER A 38 12.74 9.07 0.71
CA SER A 38 12.79 8.91 2.17
C SER A 38 11.84 9.87 2.92
N ALA A 39 11.59 11.07 2.36
CA ALA A 39 10.63 12.03 2.91
C ALA A 39 9.17 11.54 2.86
N ASP A 40 8.80 10.73 1.86
CA ASP A 40 7.42 10.30 1.63
C ASP A 40 7.05 9.01 2.38
N VAL A 41 8.04 8.30 2.93
CA VAL A 41 7.85 7.03 3.66
C VAL A 41 6.81 7.17 4.77
N MET A 42 6.88 8.27 5.53
CA MET A 42 5.96 8.49 6.65
C MET A 42 4.52 8.64 6.18
N LEU A 43 4.29 9.38 5.09
CA LEU A 43 2.96 9.57 4.50
C LEU A 43 2.39 8.24 3.96
N PHE A 44 3.23 7.41 3.34
CA PHE A 44 2.84 6.07 2.88
C PHE A 44 2.41 5.17 4.03
N ILE A 45 3.14 5.16 5.15
CA ILE A 45 2.81 4.33 6.31
C ILE A 45 1.48 4.79 6.92
N ILE A 46 1.25 6.10 7.06
CA ILE A 46 -0.01 6.65 7.58
C ILE A 46 -1.18 6.26 6.67
N ALA A 47 -1.02 6.39 5.35
CA ALA A 47 -2.06 6.00 4.40
C ALA A 47 -2.44 4.52 4.49
N GLN A 48 -1.45 3.63 4.70
CA GLN A 48 -1.69 2.19 4.90
C GLN A 48 -2.54 1.92 6.14
N PHE A 49 -2.27 2.58 7.26
CA PHE A 49 -3.07 2.44 8.48
C PHE A 49 -4.49 2.97 8.32
N ILE A 50 -4.67 4.11 7.63
CA ILE A 50 -5.99 4.66 7.33
C ILE A 50 -6.79 3.68 6.46
N ALA A 51 -6.18 3.13 5.40
CA ALA A 51 -6.82 2.15 4.54
C ALA A 51 -7.22 0.88 5.31
N ALA A 52 -6.34 0.35 6.16
CA ALA A 52 -6.64 -0.80 7.02
C ALA A 52 -7.79 -0.52 7.98
N PHE A 53 -7.83 0.67 8.58
CA PHE A 53 -8.90 1.08 9.48
C PHE A 53 -10.25 1.18 8.76
N ILE A 54 -10.29 1.82 7.59
CA ILE A 54 -11.49 1.90 6.74
C ILE A 54 -11.96 0.49 6.35
N PHE A 55 -11.04 -0.40 5.95
CA PHE A 55 -11.37 -1.77 5.59
C PHE A 55 -12.00 -2.54 6.76
N ILE A 56 -11.45 -2.40 7.97
CA ILE A 56 -12.00 -3.02 9.19
C ILE A 56 -13.40 -2.49 9.49
N ILE A 57 -13.63 -1.18 9.37
CA ILE A 57 -14.96 -0.58 9.57
C ILE A 57 -15.98 -1.15 8.58
N ILE A 58 -15.64 -1.19 7.29
CA ILE A 58 -16.53 -1.67 6.24
C ILE A 58 -16.85 -3.16 6.43
N THR A 59 -15.83 -3.98 6.73
CA THR A 59 -16.01 -5.42 6.93
C THR A 59 -16.82 -5.73 8.19
N LYS A 60 -16.59 -5.02 9.30
CA LYS A 60 -17.44 -5.13 10.49
C LYS A 60 -18.89 -4.71 10.21
N SER A 61 -19.11 -3.66 9.43
CA SER A 61 -20.47 -3.21 9.08
C SER A 61 -21.23 -4.23 8.24
N LYS A 62 -20.55 -5.01 7.39
CA LYS A 62 -21.18 -6.08 6.61
C LYS A 62 -21.35 -7.40 7.37
N SER A 63 -20.48 -7.69 8.34
CA SER A 63 -20.55 -8.91 9.15
C SER A 63 -21.63 -8.86 10.24
N LYS A 64 -22.15 -7.68 10.58
CA LYS A 64 -23.21 -7.48 11.60
C LYS A 64 -24.63 -7.57 11.02
N LYS A 65 -24.77 -7.89 9.74
CA LYS A 65 -26.02 -8.04 8.99
C LYS A 65 -26.19 -9.50 8.61
#